data_AF-A0A836RHW6-F1
#
_entry.id   AF-A0A836RHW6-F1
#
_cell.length_a   1.000
_cell.length_b   1.000
_cell.length_c   1.000
_cell.angle_alpha   90.00
_cell.angle_beta   90.00
_cell.angle_gamma   90.00
#
_symmetry.space_group_name_H-M   'P 1'
#
loop_
_entity.id
_entity.type
_entity.pdbx_description
1 polymer ?
#
loop_
_entity_poly.entity_id
_entity_poly.type
_entity_poly.pdbx_seq_one_letter_code
_entity_poly.pdbx_strand_id
1 'polypeptide(L)'
;MARQSDAYMLRRLRAAEGYLELGMPDQALEELDQIDSPGPYEAAKSFLKGEALKAQEHYEEAAQSLQRAALMFPFPHGRRAWQSLSECLRRTGREALADAAETNASLLEKAEHVLEKLAESLGEPSIIINITIQPRARRKKRQR
;
A
#
# COMPACT_ATOMS: atom_id res chain seq x y z
N MET A 1 1.91 -10.32 -25.02
CA MET A 1 0.88 -10.27 -23.95
C MET A 1 0.30 -8.87 -23.92
N ALA A 2 -1.03 -8.73 -23.89
CA ALA A 2 -1.68 -7.41 -23.91
C ALA A 2 -1.52 -6.74 -22.53
N ARG A 3 -1.14 -5.46 -22.52
CA ARG A 3 -1.03 -4.67 -21.28
C ARG A 3 -2.40 -4.55 -20.63
N GLN A 4 -2.53 -4.99 -19.38
CA GLN A 4 -3.75 -4.84 -18.60
C GLN A 4 -4.08 -3.35 -18.41
N SER A 5 -5.37 -2.99 -18.43
CA SER A 5 -5.80 -1.59 -18.30
C SER A 5 -5.78 -1.12 -16.84
N ASP A 6 -5.66 0.18 -16.60
CA ASP A 6 -5.70 0.76 -15.25
C ASP A 6 -6.98 0.39 -14.51
N ALA A 7 -8.13 0.44 -15.19
CA ALA A 7 -9.42 0.08 -14.60
C ALA A 7 -9.46 -1.39 -14.16
N TYR A 8 -8.82 -2.29 -14.91
CA TYR A 8 -8.70 -3.69 -14.52
C TYR A 8 -7.84 -3.85 -13.25
N MET A 9 -6.65 -3.23 -13.23
CA MET A 9 -5.74 -3.31 -12.09
C MET A 9 -6.38 -2.74 -10.81
N LEU A 10 -6.99 -1.55 -10.90
CA LEU A 10 -7.68 -0.93 -9.77
C LEU A 10 -8.81 -1.83 -9.23
N ARG A 11 -9.56 -2.49 -10.11
CA ARG A 11 -10.63 -3.41 -9.70
C ARG A 11 -10.08 -4.60 -8.90
N ARG A 12 -9.02 -5.24 -9.41
CA ARG A 12 -8.37 -6.38 -8.74
C ARG A 12 -7.79 -6.00 -7.39
N LEU A 13 -7.08 -4.88 -7.32
CA LEU A 13 -6.49 -4.40 -6.07
C LEU A 13 -7.55 -4.08 -5.01
N ARG A 14 -8.69 -3.47 -5.41
CA ARG A 14 -9.81 -3.22 -4.50
C ARG A 14 -10.47 -4.50 -4.01
N ALA A 15 -10.62 -5.49 -4.89
CA ALA A 15 -11.16 -6.78 -4.50
C ALA A 15 -10.24 -7.46 -3.48
N ALA A 16 -8.93 -7.45 -3.72
CA ALA A 16 -7.95 -7.98 -2.77
C ALA A 16 -7.98 -7.25 -1.42
N GLU A 17 -8.04 -5.92 -1.42
CA GLU A 17 -8.20 -5.12 -0.19
C GLU A 17 -9.47 -5.51 0.57
N GLY A 18 -10.61 -5.59 -0.12
CA GLY A 18 -11.88 -5.98 0.51
C GLY A 18 -11.87 -7.42 1.05
N TYR A 19 -11.21 -8.36 0.36
CA TYR A 19 -11.03 -9.72 0.87
C TYR A 19 -10.18 -9.74 2.15
N LEU A 20 -9.13 -8.91 2.25
CA LEU A 20 -8.33 -8.80 3.47
C LEU A 20 -9.12 -8.22 4.64
N GLU A 21 -9.97 -7.22 4.39
CA GLU A 21 -10.87 -6.67 5.41
C GLU A 21 -11.85 -7.72 5.96
N LEU A 22 -12.19 -8.72 5.15
CA LEU A 22 -13.05 -9.85 5.52
C LEU A 22 -12.26 -11.05 6.10
N GLY A 23 -10.95 -10.95 6.26
CA GLY A 23 -10.11 -12.06 6.74
C GLY A 23 -9.99 -13.22 5.74
N MET A 24 -10.05 -12.93 4.44
CA MET A 24 -9.99 -13.89 3.33
C MET A 24 -8.67 -13.73 2.53
N PRO A 25 -7.51 -14.08 3.10
CA PRO A 25 -6.22 -13.82 2.46
C PRO A 25 -5.97 -14.62 1.19
N ASP A 26 -6.53 -15.84 1.07
CA ASP A 26 -6.38 -16.67 -0.15
C ASP A 26 -7.03 -15.99 -1.36
N GLN A 27 -8.29 -15.55 -1.23
CA GLN A 27 -8.97 -14.83 -2.31
C GLN A 27 -8.29 -13.51 -2.64
N ALA A 28 -7.69 -12.84 -1.64
CA ALA A 28 -6.89 -11.65 -1.89
C ALA A 28 -5.67 -11.97 -2.76
N LEU A 29 -4.92 -13.03 -2.45
CA LEU A 29 -3.78 -13.47 -3.26
C LEU A 29 -4.20 -13.88 -4.68
N GLU A 30 -5.31 -14.61 -4.81
CA GLU A 30 -5.86 -14.99 -6.12
C GLU A 30 -6.13 -13.76 -6.99
N GLU A 31 -6.74 -12.70 -6.45
CA GLU A 31 -6.99 -11.45 -7.20
C GLU A 31 -5.70 -10.74 -7.60
N LEU A 32 -4.68 -10.75 -6.74
CA LEU A 32 -3.38 -10.11 -6.98
C LEU A 32 -2.55 -10.87 -8.01
N ASP A 33 -2.62 -12.19 -8.04
CA ASP A 33 -1.90 -13.03 -9.00
C ASP A 33 -2.43 -12.86 -10.43
N GLN A 34 -3.66 -12.36 -10.59
CA GLN A 34 -4.22 -11.97 -11.89
C GLN A 34 -3.62 -10.68 -12.48
N ILE A 35 -2.69 -10.01 -11.78
CA ILE A 35 -2.04 -8.78 -12.23
C ILE A 35 -0.61 -9.07 -12.70
N ASP A 36 -0.38 -9.20 -14.00
CA ASP A 36 0.92 -9.61 -14.55
C ASP A 36 1.95 -8.47 -14.61
N SER A 37 1.50 -7.23 -14.80
CA SER A 37 2.36 -6.07 -15.04
C SER A 37 1.78 -4.83 -14.35
N PRO A 38 1.92 -4.73 -13.02
CA PRO A 38 1.23 -3.71 -12.23
C PRO A 38 1.75 -2.29 -12.48
N GLY A 39 2.98 -2.12 -12.99
CA GLY A 39 3.55 -0.82 -13.34
C GLY A 39 3.46 0.19 -12.17
N PRO A 40 2.73 1.30 -12.30
CA PRO A 40 2.59 2.28 -11.22
C PRO A 40 1.89 1.72 -9.96
N TYR A 41 1.19 0.59 -10.07
CA TYR A 41 0.49 -0.05 -8.95
C TYR A 41 1.32 -1.12 -8.23
N GLU A 42 2.60 -1.30 -8.61
CA GLU A 42 3.48 -2.31 -8.01
C GLU A 42 3.59 -2.15 -6.48
N ALA A 43 3.62 -0.92 -5.98
CA ALA A 43 3.66 -0.65 -4.53
C ALA A 43 2.41 -1.18 -3.82
N ALA A 44 1.22 -0.85 -4.35
CA ALA A 44 -0.05 -1.30 -3.80
C ALA A 44 -0.21 -2.83 -3.88
N LYS A 45 0.15 -3.43 -5.03
CA LYS A 45 0.12 -4.89 -5.20
C LYS A 45 1.02 -5.59 -4.19
N SER A 46 2.27 -5.12 -4.05
CA SER A 46 3.25 -5.67 -3.12
C SER A 46 2.79 -5.53 -1.67
N PHE A 47 2.17 -4.39 -1.31
CA PHE A 47 1.62 -4.16 0.03
C PHE A 47 0.50 -5.16 0.36
N LEU A 48 -0.52 -5.25 -0.50
CA LEU A 48 -1.65 -6.16 -0.28
C LEU A 48 -1.21 -7.63 -0.27
N LYS A 49 -0.24 -8.01 -1.12
CA LYS A 49 0.35 -9.36 -1.09
C LYS A 49 1.05 -9.63 0.23
N GLY A 50 1.82 -8.65 0.72
CA GLY A 50 2.49 -8.73 2.01
C GLY A 50 1.51 -8.89 3.18
N GLU A 51 0.43 -8.11 3.20
CA GLU A 51 -0.62 -8.21 4.22
C GLU A 51 -1.36 -9.55 4.18
N ALA A 52 -1.64 -10.07 2.98
CA ALA A 52 -2.26 -11.38 2.82
C ALA A 52 -1.36 -12.51 3.35
N LEU A 53 -0.07 -12.51 2.99
CA LEU A 53 0.90 -13.49 3.49
C LEU A 53 1.10 -13.37 5.00
N LYS A 54 1.11 -12.15 5.55
CA LYS A 54 1.18 -11.91 6.99
C LYS A 54 -0.03 -12.52 7.71
N ALA A 55 -1.24 -12.33 7.15
CA ALA A 55 -2.46 -12.93 7.70
C ALA A 55 -2.46 -14.47 7.65
N GLN A 56 -1.68 -15.07 6.74
CA GLN A 56 -1.43 -16.52 6.69
C GLN A 56 -0.26 -16.97 7.57
N GLU A 57 0.38 -16.05 8.31
CA GLU A 57 1.58 -16.31 9.12
C GLU A 57 2.85 -16.67 8.31
N HIS A 58 2.86 -16.39 7.01
CA HIS A 58 4.04 -16.56 6.14
C HIS A 58 4.97 -15.35 6.25
N TYR A 59 5.54 -15.15 7.44
CA TYR A 59 6.20 -13.89 7.82
C TYR A 59 7.44 -13.56 6.98
N GLU A 60 8.27 -14.54 6.58
CA GLU A 60 9.42 -14.28 5.70
C GLU A 60 9.02 -13.73 4.32
N GLU A 61 8.03 -14.33 3.68
CA GLU A 61 7.55 -13.93 2.34
C GLU A 61 6.78 -12.61 2.41
N ALA A 62 5.99 -12.44 3.48
CA ALA A 62 5.32 -11.19 3.80
C ALA A 62 6.33 -10.06 3.93
N ALA A 63 7.41 -10.25 4.71
CA ALA A 63 8.45 -9.25 4.90
C ALA A 63 9.11 -8.83 3.57
N GLN A 64 9.37 -9.76 2.65
CA GLN A 64 9.93 -9.43 1.33
C GLN A 64 8.96 -8.56 0.51
N SER A 65 7.68 -8.91 0.50
CA SER A 65 6.66 -8.16 -0.23
C SER A 65 6.42 -6.76 0.37
N LEU A 66 6.36 -6.68 1.70
CA LEU A 66 6.18 -5.44 2.45
C LEU A 66 7.39 -4.51 2.33
N GLN A 67 8.62 -5.04 2.36
CA GLN A 67 9.83 -4.26 2.12
C GLN A 67 9.81 -3.65 0.72
N ARG A 68 9.46 -4.44 -0.29
CA ARG A 68 9.34 -3.92 -1.66
C ARG A 68 8.31 -2.79 -1.72
N ALA A 69 7.13 -2.97 -1.13
CA ALA A 69 6.11 -1.94 -1.08
C ALA A 69 6.59 -0.66 -0.38
N ALA A 70 7.20 -0.80 0.79
CA ALA A 70 7.67 0.31 1.62
C ALA A 70 8.71 1.19 0.91
N LEU A 71 9.56 0.59 0.06
CA LEU A 71 10.55 1.30 -0.75
C LEU A 71 9.97 2.00 -1.99
N MET A 72 8.80 1.57 -2.47
CA MET A 72 8.19 2.09 -3.69
C MET A 72 7.05 3.09 -3.43
N PHE A 73 6.47 3.10 -2.23
CA PHE A 73 5.44 4.08 -1.90
C PHE A 73 5.99 5.51 -1.99
N PRO A 74 5.28 6.42 -2.66
CA PRO A 74 5.62 7.83 -2.64
C PRO A 74 5.57 8.37 -1.20
N PHE A 75 6.55 9.19 -0.84
CA PHE A 75 6.52 9.89 0.44
C PHE A 75 5.27 10.79 0.54
N PRO A 76 4.57 10.83 1.69
CA PRO A 76 4.87 10.11 2.94
C PRO A 76 4.12 8.77 3.12
N HIS A 77 3.45 8.24 2.08
CA HIS A 77 2.45 7.17 2.16
C HIS A 77 2.97 5.74 2.42
N GLY A 78 4.24 5.56 2.78
CA GLY A 78 4.85 4.25 3.04
C GLY A 78 4.64 3.71 4.47
N ARG A 79 4.03 4.50 5.38
CA ARG A 79 3.96 4.21 6.82
C ARG A 79 3.43 2.81 7.13
N ARG A 80 2.25 2.46 6.58
CA ARG A 80 1.60 1.16 6.83
C ARG A 80 2.45 -0.03 6.41
N ALA A 81 3.19 0.10 5.31
CA ALA A 81 4.09 -0.95 4.83
C ALA A 81 5.28 -1.14 5.77
N TRP A 82 5.88 -0.06 6.29
CA TRP A 82 6.95 -0.12 7.28
C TRP A 82 6.50 -0.73 8.61
N GLN A 83 5.30 -0.39 9.10
CA GLN A 83 4.74 -0.98 10.33
C GLN A 83 4.52 -2.49 10.17
N SER A 84 3.91 -2.90 9.06
CA SER A 84 3.66 -4.32 8.81
C SER A 84 4.96 -5.09 8.60
N LEU A 85 5.97 -4.47 7.97
CA LEU A 85 7.29 -5.05 7.85
C LEU A 85 7.96 -5.25 9.21
N SER A 86 7.88 -4.24 10.10
CA SER A 86 8.39 -4.31 11.48
C SER A 86 7.78 -5.51 12.21
N GLU A 87 6.46 -5.69 12.14
CA GLU A 87 5.76 -6.83 12.74
C GLU A 87 6.29 -8.19 12.21
N CYS A 88 6.39 -8.35 10.89
CA CYS A 88 6.93 -9.57 10.28
C CYS A 88 8.40 -9.82 10.68
N LEU A 89 9.22 -8.77 10.77
CA LEU A 89 10.62 -8.89 11.17
C LEU A 89 10.75 -9.36 12.63
N ARG A 90 9.90 -8.89 13.55
CA ARG A 90 9.89 -9.40 14.93
C ARG A 90 9.50 -10.88 14.98
N ARG A 91 8.46 -11.26 14.22
CA ARG A 91 8.01 -12.67 14.15
C ARG A 91 9.08 -13.62 13.61
N THR A 92 9.99 -13.12 12.77
CA THR A 92 11.14 -13.88 12.22
C THR A 92 12.43 -13.71 13.04
N GLY A 93 12.37 -13.06 14.22
CA GLY A 93 13.51 -12.90 15.13
C GLY A 93 14.53 -11.84 14.72
N ARG A 94 14.21 -10.97 13.75
CA ARG A 94 15.10 -9.92 13.22
C ARG A 94 14.86 -8.58 13.89
N GLU A 95 14.99 -8.53 15.21
CA GLU A 95 14.63 -7.38 16.06
C GLU A 95 15.28 -6.06 15.63
N ALA A 96 16.59 -6.05 15.36
CA ALA A 96 17.29 -4.83 14.95
C ALA A 96 16.74 -4.23 13.64
N LEU A 97 16.32 -5.09 12.69
CA LEU A 97 15.69 -4.64 11.45
C LEU A 97 14.25 -4.18 11.70
N ALA A 98 13.53 -4.81 12.63
CA ALA A 98 12.20 -4.39 13.02
C ALA A 98 12.21 -2.99 13.64
N ASP A 99 13.15 -2.70 14.53
CA ASP A 99 13.29 -1.38 15.15
C ASP A 99 13.62 -0.29 14.12
N ALA A 100 14.44 -0.62 13.11
CA ALA A 100 14.71 0.28 11.99
C ALA A 100 13.45 0.54 11.15
N ALA A 101 12.66 -0.50 10.86
CA ALA A 101 11.39 -0.36 10.15
C ALA A 101 10.37 0.48 10.94
N GLU A 102 10.27 0.27 12.25
CA GLU A 102 9.41 1.06 13.13
C GLU A 102 9.81 2.54 13.18
N THR A 103 11.12 2.80 13.19
CA THR A 103 11.67 4.15 13.13
C THR A 103 11.25 4.84 11.83
N ASN A 104 11.36 4.16 10.69
CA ASN A 104 10.88 4.69 9.41
C ASN A 104 9.38 4.97 9.44
N ALA A 105 8.57 4.06 10.00
CA ALA A 105 7.14 4.30 10.15
C ALA A 105 6.83 5.54 11.00
N SER A 106 7.51 5.73 12.13
CA SER A 106 7.32 6.90 13.00
C SER A 106 7.74 8.21 12.33
N LEU A 107 8.81 8.19 11.52
CA LEU A 107 9.23 9.36 10.75
C LEU A 107 8.17 9.76 9.71
N LEU A 108 7.58 8.78 9.03
CA LEU A 108 6.52 9.04 8.05
C LEU A 108 5.24 9.55 8.71
N GLU A 109 4.85 9.02 9.87
CA GLU A 109 3.71 9.55 10.65
C GLU A 109 3.91 11.03 11.01
N LYS A 110 5.10 11.38 11.51
CA LYS A 110 5.42 12.78 11.83
C LYS A 110 5.38 13.66 10.58
N ALA A 111 5.87 13.16 9.46
CA ALA A 111 5.85 13.88 8.19
C ALA A 111 4.43 14.09 7.66
N GLU A 112 3.56 13.07 7.71
CA GLU A 112 2.15 13.17 7.35
C GLU A 112 1.48 14.31 8.13
N HIS A 113 1.64 14.31 9.46
CA HIS A 113 1.06 15.33 10.34
C HIS A 113 1.59 16.75 10.06
N VAL A 114 2.89 16.88 9.77
CA VAL A 114 3.49 18.18 9.43
C VAL A 114 2.94 18.70 8.09
N LEU A 115 2.85 17.83 7.09
CA LEU A 115 2.33 18.19 5.78
C LEU A 115 0.84 18.56 5.82
N GLU A 116 0.04 17.84 6.61
CA GLU A 116 -1.37 18.17 6.82
C GLU A 116 -1.53 19.58 7.41
N LYS A 117 -0.80 19.90 8.47
CA LYS A 117 -0.82 21.24 9.07
C LYS A 117 -0.36 22.34 8.12
N LEU A 118 0.66 22.08 7.30
CA LEU A 118 1.14 23.03 6.31
C LEU A 118 0.09 23.28 5.22
N ALA A 119 -0.57 22.23 4.73
CA ALA A 119 -1.63 22.34 3.74
C ALA A 119 -2.82 23.18 4.26
N GLU A 120 -3.24 22.93 5.51
CA GLU A 120 -4.27 23.74 6.19
C GLU A 120 -3.87 25.22 6.27
N SER A 121 -2.62 25.52 6.63
CA SER A 121 -2.12 26.90 6.73
C SER A 121 -2.04 27.61 5.38
N LEU A 122 -1.85 26.88 4.29
CA LEU A 122 -1.77 27.44 2.94
C LEU A 122 -3.16 27.58 2.27
N GLY A 123 -4.22 27.08 2.92
CA GLY A 123 -5.57 27.06 2.35
C GLY A 123 -5.68 26.16 1.10
N GLU A 124 -4.70 25.29 0.88
CA GLU A 124 -4.75 24.30 -0.19
C GLU A 124 -5.50 23.06 0.32
N PRO A 125 -6.50 22.55 -0.43
CA PRO A 125 -7.10 21.27 -0.05
C PRO A 125 -6.01 20.21 -0.15
N SER A 126 -5.72 19.56 0.97
CA SER A 126 -4.78 18.43 1.03
C SER A 126 -5.16 17.45 -0.08
N ILE A 127 -4.31 17.34 -1.11
CA ILE A 127 -4.32 16.18 -1.99
C ILE A 127 -3.69 15.08 -1.13
N ILE A 128 -4.43 14.62 -0.12
CA ILE A 128 -4.17 13.32 0.47
C ILE A 128 -4.40 12.39 -0.70
N ILE A 129 -3.32 11.93 -1.31
CA ILE A 129 -3.36 10.78 -2.19
C ILE A 129 -3.70 9.64 -1.24
N ASN A 130 -4.99 9.52 -0.95
CA ASN A 130 -5.52 8.38 -0.26
C ASN A 130 -5.14 7.23 -1.21
N ILE A 131 -4.14 6.45 -0.82
CA ILE A 131 -3.72 5.25 -1.54
C ILE A 131 -4.81 4.17 -1.47
N THR A 132 -5.98 4.47 -0.89
CA THR A 132 -7.23 3.89 -1.38
C THR A 132 -7.26 4.10 -2.88
N ILE A 133 -7.16 3.01 -3.59
CA ILE A 133 -7.27 2.86 -5.03
C ILE A 133 -8.49 3.64 -5.51
N GLN A 134 -8.39 4.95 -5.72
CA GLN A 134 -9.50 5.82 -6.12
C GLN A 134 -9.40 5.92 -7.63
N PRO A 135 -10.49 5.68 -8.37
CA PRO A 135 -10.45 5.86 -9.81
C PRO A 135 -10.33 7.36 -10.00
N ARG A 136 -9.31 7.85 -10.69
CA ARG A 136 -9.28 9.27 -11.11
C ARG A 136 -10.61 9.55 -11.82
N ALA A 137 -11.52 10.27 -11.14
CA ALA A 137 -12.78 10.68 -11.71
C ALA A 137 -12.44 11.54 -12.93
N ARG A 138 -12.78 11.05 -14.13
CA ARG A 138 -12.69 11.85 -15.35
C ARG A 138 -13.43 13.16 -15.08
N ARG A 139 -12.72 14.29 -15.10
CA ARG A 139 -13.34 15.62 -15.23
C ARG A 139 -14.21 15.56 -16.48
N LYS A 140 -15.53 15.39 -16.31
CA LYS A 140 -16.48 15.72 -17.36
C LYS A 140 -16.35 17.23 -17.54
N LYS A 141 -15.63 17.65 -18.60
CA LYS A 141 -15.81 18.98 -19.15
C LYS A 141 -17.30 19.10 -19.47
N ARG A 142 -18.06 19.79 -18.61
CA ARG A 142 -19.36 20.32 -19.00
C ARG A 142 -19.08 21.34 -20.09
N GLN A 143 -19.26 20.90 -21.33
CA GLN A 143 -19.51 21.79 -22.45
C GLN A 143 -21.00 22.14 -22.43
N ARG A 144 -21.25 23.43 -22.61
CA ARG A 144 -22.52 24.12 -22.89
C ARG A 144 -23.29 24.59 -21.66
#